data_AF-A0A965XY56-F1
#
_entry.id   AF-A0A965XY56-F1
#
_cell.length_a   1.000
_cell.length_b   1.000
_cell.length_c   1.000
_cell.angle_alpha   90.00
_cell.angle_beta   90.00
_cell.angle_gamma   90.00
#
_symmetry.space_group_name_H-M   'P 1'
#
loop_
_entity.id
_entity.type
_entity.pdbx_description
1 polymer ?
#
loop_
_entity_poly.entity_id
_entity_poly.type
_entity_poly.pdbx_seq_one_letter_code
_entity_poly.pdbx_strand_id
1 'polypeptide(L)'
;MPRAKSTIEIKNKRASYEYEFIESFTAGIVLSGTEIKSIRAGKASLADSYCYFVNGELFVKNMHIADYWWGSFNQHDPRRDRKL
;
A
#
# COMPACT_ATOMS: atom_id res chain seq x y z
N MET A 1 21.76 23.01 1.77
CA MET A 1 20.34 23.07 2.15
C MET A 1 19.77 21.66 2.11
N PRO A 2 19.18 21.13 3.20
CA PRO A 2 18.53 19.82 3.13
C PRO A 2 17.31 19.97 2.21
N ARG A 3 17.23 19.17 1.13
CA ARG A 3 16.05 19.14 0.26
C ARG A 3 14.86 18.72 1.12
N ALA A 4 13.77 19.49 1.08
CA ALA A 4 12.52 19.11 1.71
C ALA A 4 12.17 17.68 1.27
N LYS A 5 12.05 16.75 2.23
CA LYS A 5 11.60 15.38 1.96
C LYS A 5 10.21 15.50 1.35
N SER A 6 10.07 15.13 0.07
CA SER A 6 8.76 14.98 -0.55
C SER A 6 7.98 13.91 0.21
N THR A 7 6.93 14.32 0.91
CA THR A 7 5.97 13.39 1.51
C THR A 7 5.26 12.68 0.37
N ILE A 8 5.53 11.38 0.22
CA ILE A 8 4.88 10.56 -0.80
C ILE A 8 3.55 10.08 -0.23
N GLU A 9 2.46 10.62 -0.76
CA GLU A 9 1.10 10.21 -0.42
C GLU A 9 0.50 9.46 -1.60
N ILE A 10 0.19 8.17 -1.40
CA ILE A 10 -0.50 7.34 -2.40
C ILE A 10 -1.99 7.38 -2.08
N LYS A 11 -2.80 7.94 -2.98
CA LYS A 11 -4.24 8.09 -2.80
C LYS A 11 -4.99 7.38 -3.93
N ASN A 12 -6.03 6.62 -3.58
CA ASN A 12 -6.94 6.06 -4.58
C ASN A 12 -8.02 7.09 -4.94
N LYS A 13 -7.78 7.88 -5.98
CA LYS A 13 -8.73 8.91 -6.45
C LYS A 13 -10.01 8.33 -7.03
N ARG A 14 -9.97 7.09 -7.55
CA ARG A 14 -11.15 6.42 -8.13
C ARG A 14 -12.16 6.04 -7.05
N ALA A 15 -11.69 5.54 -5.91
CA ALA A 15 -12.56 5.21 -4.79
C ALA A 15 -13.37 6.42 -4.30
N SER A 16 -12.76 7.61 -4.26
CA SER A 16 -13.45 8.85 -3.87
C SER A 16 -14.45 9.38 -4.90
N TYR A 17 -14.41 8.88 -6.14
CA TYR A 17 -15.34 9.27 -7.20
C TYR A 17 -16.50 8.29 -7.31
N GLU A 18 -16.22 6.99 -7.16
CA GLU A 18 -17.21 5.91 -7.31
C GLU A 18 -18.01 5.64 -6.03
N TYR A 19 -17.47 5.96 -4.85
CA TYR A 19 -18.08 5.64 -3.55
C TYR A 19 -18.12 6.86 -2.62
N GLU A 20 -19.12 6.88 -1.73
CA GLU A 20 -19.22 7.83 -0.63
C GLU A 20 -18.62 7.23 0.65
N PHE A 21 -17.74 7.97 1.32
CA PHE A 21 -17.14 7.54 2.59
C PHE A 21 -18.01 7.97 3.76
N ILE A 22 -18.62 7.01 4.45
CA ILE A 22 -19.43 7.25 5.65
C ILE A 22 -18.52 7.42 6.88
N GLU A 23 -17.50 6.58 7.00
CA GLU A 23 -16.56 6.57 8.11
C GLU A 23 -15.15 6.25 7.60
N SER A 24 -14.14 6.78 8.29
CA SER A 24 -12.73 6.58 7.93
C SER A 24 -11.94 6.11 9.15
N PHE A 25 -11.14 5.07 8.95
CA PHE A 25 -10.30 4.48 9.99
C PHE A 25 -8.83 4.62 9.62
N THR A 26 -7.97 4.81 10.62
CA THR A 26 -6.52 4.83 10.45
C THR A 26 -5.94 3.55 11.05
N ALA A 27 -5.20 2.79 10.24
CA ALA A 27 -4.60 1.51 10.63
C ALA A 27 -3.14 1.43 10.19
N GLY A 28 -2.38 0.52 10.80
CA GLY A 28 -0.94 0.35 10.57
C GLY A 28 -0.66 -0.87 9.72
N ILE A 29 -0.26 -0.69 8.47
CA ILE A 29 0.03 -1.82 7.59
C ILE A 29 1.38 -2.50 7.90
N VAL A 30 1.37 -3.83 7.95
CA VAL A 30 2.60 -4.63 8.10
C VAL A 30 3.25 -4.78 6.72
N LEU A 31 4.44 -4.20 6.57
CA LEU A 31 5.22 -4.20 5.32
C LEU A 31 6.59 -4.84 5.50
N SER A 32 7.08 -5.41 4.40
CA SER A 32 8.42 -5.95 4.28
C SER A 32 9.43 -4.87 3.88
N GLY A 33 10.71 -5.05 4.20
CA GLY A 33 11.75 -4.06 3.93
C GLY A 33 11.90 -3.67 2.46
N THR A 34 11.58 -4.57 1.52
CA THR A 34 11.59 -4.29 0.07
C THR A 34 10.38 -3.47 -0.37
N GLU A 35 9.20 -3.71 0.21
CA GLU A 35 7.98 -2.93 -0.03
C GLU A 35 8.13 -1.47 0.42
N ILE A 36 8.76 -1.24 1.58
CA ILE A 36 9.04 0.11 2.09
C ILE A 36 9.89 0.90 1.07
N LYS A 37 10.88 0.26 0.43
CA LYS A 37 11.71 0.90 -0.59
C LYS A 37 10.91 1.24 -1.84
N SER A 38 10.03 0.35 -2.30
CA SER A 38 9.16 0.59 -3.46
C SER A 38 8.13 1.69 -3.22
N ILE A 39 7.49 1.72 -2.05
CA ILE A 39 6.54 2.78 -1.66
C ILE A 39 7.24 4.13 -1.58
N ARG A 40 8.44 4.18 -1.00
CA ARG A 40 9.27 5.40 -0.97
C ARG A 40 9.75 5.85 -2.36
N ALA A 41 9.67 4.99 -3.37
CA ALA A 41 9.90 5.35 -4.76
C ALA A 41 8.59 5.74 -5.50
N GLY A 42 7.45 5.78 -4.80
CA GLY A 42 6.13 6.04 -5.38
C GLY A 42 5.57 4.89 -6.22
N LYS A 43 6.16 3.70 -6.15
CA LYS A 43 5.78 2.54 -6.97
C LYS A 43 4.75 1.64 -6.27
N ALA A 44 3.63 2.20 -5.87
CA ALA A 44 2.51 1.44 -5.31
C ALA A 44 1.17 1.99 -5.81
N SER A 45 0.23 1.10 -6.03
CA SER A 45 -1.12 1.39 -6.51
C SER A 45 -2.15 0.69 -5.64
N LEU A 46 -3.20 1.44 -5.31
CA LEU A 46 -4.36 0.99 -4.54
C LEU A 46 -5.58 0.75 -5.45
N ALA A 47 -5.38 0.66 -6.77
CA ALA A 47 -6.45 0.42 -7.72
C ALA A 47 -7.15 -0.92 -7.42
N ASP A 48 -8.48 -0.90 -7.32
CA ASP A 48 -9.34 -2.05 -7.05
C ASP A 48 -8.95 -2.84 -5.78
N SER A 49 -8.28 -2.18 -4.83
CA SER A 49 -7.93 -2.76 -3.54
C SER A 49 -9.07 -2.60 -2.53
N TYR A 50 -9.26 -3.61 -1.70
CA TYR A 50 -10.30 -3.63 -0.67
C TYR A 50 -9.78 -4.24 0.62
N CYS A 51 -10.38 -3.83 1.74
CA CYS A 51 -10.09 -4.39 3.05
C CYS A 51 -11.13 -5.45 3.41
N TYR A 52 -10.70 -6.55 4.02
CA TYR A 52 -11.58 -7.63 4.43
C TYR A 52 -11.14 -8.19 5.78
N PHE A 53 -12.11 -8.67 6.56
CA PHE A 53 -11.86 -9.27 7.87
C PHE A 53 -11.73 -10.78 7.74
N VAL A 54 -10.68 -11.34 8.33
CA VAL A 54 -10.45 -12.79 8.41
C VAL A 54 -10.13 -13.13 9.85
N ASN A 55 -10.96 -13.97 10.48
CA ASN A 55 -10.74 -14.45 11.85
C ASN A 55 -10.51 -13.33 12.89
N GLY A 56 -11.16 -12.18 12.72
CA GLY A 56 -11.00 -11.02 13.60
C GLY A 56 -9.81 -10.10 13.27
N GLU A 57 -9.07 -10.39 12.21
CA GLU A 57 -7.96 -9.58 11.73
C GLU A 57 -8.31 -8.87 10.42
N LEU A 58 -7.81 -7.65 10.22
CA LEU A 58 -8.05 -6.87 9.02
C LEU A 58 -6.92 -7.08 8.01
N PHE A 59 -7.28 -7.39 6.78
CA PHE A 59 -6.34 -7.55 5.68
C PHE A 59 -6.72 -6.64 4.51
N VAL A 60 -5.71 -6.13 3.80
CA VAL A 60 -5.88 -5.49 2.49
C VAL A 60 -5.54 -6.48 1.39
N LYS A 61 -6.45 -6.60 0.42
CA LYS A 61 -6.32 -7.43 -0.77
C LYS A 61 -6.15 -6.58 -2.01
N ASN A 62 -5.49 -7.15 -3.02
CA ASN A 62 -5.34 -6.57 -4.35
C ASN A 62 -4.59 -5.22 -4.37
N MET A 63 -3.90 -4.86 -3.28
CA MET A 63 -2.94 -3.77 -3.26
C MET A 63 -1.70 -4.18 -4.06
N HIS A 64 -1.33 -3.36 -5.04
CA HIS A 64 -0.19 -3.64 -5.91
C HIS A 64 1.01 -2.78 -5.50
N ILE A 65 2.06 -3.42 -4.99
CA ILE A 65 3.36 -2.78 -4.74
C ILE A 65 4.34 -3.34 -5.76
N ALA A 66 4.94 -2.47 -6.57
CA ALA A 66 5.88 -2.94 -7.58
C ALA A 66 7.17 -3.44 -6.92
N ASP A 67 7.81 -4.42 -7.54
CA ASP A 67 9.10 -4.91 -7.10
C ASP A 67 10.17 -3.83 -7.08
N TYR A 68 11.05 -3.94 -6.10
CA TYR A 68 12.21 -3.07 -5.99
C TYR A 68 13.30 -3.57 -6.95
N TRP A 69 13.62 -2.76 -7.97
CA TRP A 69 14.56 -3.11 -9.04
C TRP A 69 15.95 -3.56 -8.57
N TRP A 70 16.43 -3.05 -7.43
CA TRP A 70 17.72 -3.44 -6.84
C TRP A 70 17.61 -4.61 -5.83
N GLY A 71 16.48 -5.31 -5.77
CA GLY A 71 16.32 -6.52 -4.96
C GLY A 71 16.68 -7.77 -5.76
N SER A 72 17.87 -8.34 -5.57
CA SER A 72 18.28 -9.57 -6.28
C SER A 72 17.63 -10.86 -5.77
N PHE A 73 17.38 -10.99 -4.45
CA PHE A 73 17.00 -12.27 -3.85
C PHE A 73 15.75 -12.24 -2.94
N ASN A 74 15.34 -11.06 -2.44
CA ASN A 74 14.17 -10.89 -1.57
C ASN A 74 13.03 -10.14 -2.27
N GLN A 75 12.61 -10.64 -3.44
CA GLN A 75 11.39 -10.14 -4.08
C GLN A 75 10.17 -10.56 -3.26
N HIS A 76 9.23 -9.64 -3.14
CA HIS A 76 7.96 -9.87 -2.46
C HIS A 76 6.90 -10.08 -3.54
N ASP A 77 5.84 -10.84 -3.24
CA ASP A 77 4.72 -10.88 -4.18
C ASP A 77 4.03 -9.49 -4.22
N PRO A 78 3.96 -8.83 -5.40
CA PRO A 78 3.34 -7.52 -5.55
C PRO A 78 1.91 -7.46 -5.02
N ARG A 79 1.16 -8.56 -5.14
CA ARG A 79 -0.28 -8.67 -4.79
C ARG A 79 -0.53 -9.45 -3.50
N ARG A 80 0.49 -9.65 -2.68
CA ARG A 80 0.36 -10.30 -1.37
C ARG A 80 -0.73 -9.61 -0.53
N ASP A 81 -1.52 -10.43 0.15
CA ASP A 81 -2.44 -9.96 1.19
C ASP A 81 -1.64 -9.44 2.39
N ARG A 82 -1.91 -8.20 2.80
CA ARG A 82 -1.16 -7.51 3.86
C ARG A 82 -2.09 -7.26 5.04
N LYS A 83 -1.58 -7.52 6.25
CA LYS A 83 -2.30 -7.26 7.48
C LYS A 83 -2.28 -5.76 7.80
N LEU A 84 -3.42 -5.23 8.24
CA LEU A 84 -3.65 -3.84 8.67
C LEU A 84 -3.68 -3.72 10.19
#